data_AF-A0A1Y4R719-F1
#
_entry.id   AF-A0A1Y4R719-F1
#
_cell.length_a   1.000
_cell.length_b   1.000
_cell.length_c   1.000
_cell.angle_alpha   90.00
_cell.angle_beta   90.00
_cell.angle_gamma   90.00
#
_symmetry.space_group_name_H-M   'P 1'
#
loop_
_entity.id
_entity.type
_entity.pdbx_description
1 polymer ?
#
loop_
_entity_poly.entity_id
_entity_poly.type
_entity_poly.pdbx_seq_one_letter_code
_entity_poly.pdbx_strand_id
1 'polypeptide(L)' 'MNNNWKPINVKEIPAIEEKLRAAVRTNTFADFAAQYEGPATGLDFDKDSGKVHIMSGWYADENGDIRPKQ' A
#
# COMPACT_ATOMS: atom_id res chain seq x y z
N MET A 1 -15.42 6.94 -13.62
CA MET A 1 -14.42 6.64 -12.56
C MET A 1 -15.21 6.14 -11.36
N ASN A 2 -14.98 4.92 -10.90
CA ASN A 2 -15.76 4.36 -9.78
C ASN A 2 -15.40 5.13 -8.49
N ASN A 3 -16.39 5.85 -7.96
CA ASN A 3 -16.34 6.76 -6.81
C ASN A 3 -16.13 6.08 -5.44
N ASN A 4 -15.41 4.95 -5.37
CA ASN A 4 -15.18 4.20 -4.13
C ASN A 4 -13.70 4.11 -3.74
N TRP A 5 -12.89 5.07 -4.21
CA TRP A 5 -11.50 5.16 -3.76
C TRP A 5 -11.49 5.60 -2.29
N LYS A 6 -11.09 4.69 -1.40
CA LYS A 6 -10.82 4.98 0.01
C LYS A 6 -9.29 5.04 0.17
N PRO A 7 -8.74 6.15 0.69
CA PRO A 7 -7.31 6.22 0.99
C PRO A 7 -6.95 5.21 2.08
N ILE A 8 -5.76 4.65 1.98
CA ILE A 8 -5.16 3.82 3.03
C ILE A 8 -4.57 4.77 4.08
N ASN A 9 -4.81 4.50 5.35
CA ASN A 9 -4.20 5.25 6.44
C ASN A 9 -2.84 4.65 6.82
N VAL A 10 -1.84 5.48 7.16
CA VAL A 10 -0.50 5.03 7.57
C VAL A 10 -0.52 4.08 8.78
N LYS A 11 -1.55 4.16 9.63
CA LYS A 11 -1.74 3.24 10.75
C LYS A 11 -2.05 1.81 10.32
N GLU A 12 -2.52 1.61 9.09
CA GLU A 12 -2.80 0.29 8.51
C GLU A 12 -1.54 -0.38 7.95
N ILE A 13 -0.46 0.39 7.71
CA ILE A 13 0.79 -0.11 7.10
C ILE A 13 1.36 -1.33 7.84
N PRO A 14 1.48 -1.37 9.18
CA PRO A 14 2.03 -2.54 9.86
C PRO A 14 1.26 -3.84 9.59
N ALA A 15 -0.08 -3.75 9.53
CA ALA A 15 -0.93 -4.89 9.22
C ALA A 15 -0.84 -5.29 7.74
N ILE A 16 -0.69 -4.32 6.84
CA ILE A 16 -0.48 -4.56 5.40
C ILE A 16 0.88 -5.25 5.18
N GLU A 17 1.95 -4.78 5.82
CA GLU A 17 3.27 -5.42 5.77
C GLU A 17 3.21 -6.88 6.22
N GLU A 18 2.53 -7.17 7.33
CA GLU A 18 2.39 -8.54 7.84
C GLU A 18 1.67 -9.44 6.83
N LYS A 19 0.56 -8.97 6.26
CA LYS A 19 -0.20 -9.70 5.25
C LYS A 19 0.62 -9.96 3.99
N LEU A 20 1.33 -8.94 3.50
CA LEU A 20 2.16 -9.05 2.29
C LEU A 20 3.36 -9.97 2.51
N ARG A 21 4.04 -9.88 3.66
CA ARG A 21 5.12 -10.81 4.04
C ARG A 21 4.63 -12.26 4.10
N ALA A 22 3.46 -12.51 4.67
CA ALA A 22 2.88 -13.84 4.72
C ALA A 22 2.53 -14.38 3.32
N ALA A 23 2.10 -13.50 2.41
CA ALA A 23 1.70 -13.85 1.05
C ALA A 23 2.87 -13.96 0.06
N VAL A 24 4.07 -13.41 0.34
CA VAL A 24 5.15 -13.22 -0.65
C VAL A 24 5.62 -14.51 -1.34
N ARG A 25 5.40 -15.67 -0.72
CA ARG A 25 5.77 -17.00 -1.25
C ARG A 25 4.60 -17.79 -1.82
N THR A 26 3.41 -17.18 -1.96
CA THR A 26 2.24 -17.84 -2.53
C THR A 26 2.11 -17.51 -4.02
N ASN A 27 1.47 -18.40 -4.78
CA ASN A 27 1.15 -18.16 -6.20
C ASN A 27 0.12 -17.03 -6.40
N THR A 28 -0.51 -16.54 -5.33
CA THR A 28 -1.53 -15.48 -5.34
C THR A 28 -0.97 -14.12 -4.92
N PHE A 29 0.35 -14.02 -4.67
CA PHE A 29 0.95 -12.80 -4.15
C PHE A 29 0.64 -11.57 -5.01
N ALA A 30 0.78 -11.69 -6.35
CA ALA A 30 0.59 -10.54 -7.24
C ALA A 30 -0.83 -9.95 -7.17
N ASP A 31 -1.86 -10.80 -7.21
CA ASP A 31 -3.27 -10.38 -7.11
C ASP A 31 -3.60 -9.83 -5.72
N PHE A 32 -2.97 -10.38 -4.68
CA PHE A 32 -3.14 -9.91 -3.31
C PHE A 32 -2.45 -8.56 -3.09
N ALA A 33 -1.22 -8.40 -3.57
CA ALA A 33 -0.43 -7.19 -3.42
C ALA A 33 -1.06 -6.01 -4.17
N ALA A 34 -1.66 -6.25 -5.35
CA ALA A 34 -2.35 -5.22 -6.13
C ALA A 34 -3.52 -4.52 -5.39
N GLN A 35 -3.99 -5.06 -4.26
CA GLN A 35 -4.99 -4.41 -3.40
C GLN A 35 -4.40 -3.32 -2.50
N TYR A 36 -3.08 -3.38 -2.26
CA TYR A 36 -2.39 -2.54 -1.30
C TYR A 36 -1.28 -1.71 -1.94
N GLU A 37 -0.60 -2.23 -2.97
CA GLU A 37 0.50 -1.57 -3.66
C GLU A 37 0.14 -1.09 -5.07
N GLY A 38 0.89 -0.09 -5.54
CA GLY A 38 0.82 0.45 -6.87
C GLY A 38 0.33 1.91 -6.95
N PRO A 39 0.28 2.47 -8.17
CA PRO A 39 -0.03 3.88 -8.38
C PRO A 39 -1.43 4.30 -7.92
N ALA A 40 -2.36 3.36 -7.71
CA ALA A 40 -3.71 3.65 -7.23
C ALA A 40 -3.80 3.83 -5.71
N THR A 41 -2.83 3.27 -4.97
CA THR A 41 -2.79 3.31 -3.50
C THR A 41 -1.65 4.18 -2.97
N GLY A 42 -0.63 4.45 -3.80
CA GLY A 42 0.53 5.24 -3.41
C GLY A 42 1.52 4.50 -2.55
N LEU A 43 1.44 3.17 -2.52
CA LEU A 43 2.31 2.30 -1.72
C LEU A 43 3.12 1.38 -2.63
N ASP A 44 4.31 1.03 -2.17
CA ASP A 44 5.20 0.06 -2.81
C ASP A 44 5.70 -0.93 -1.74
N PHE A 45 5.59 -2.23 -1.99
CA PHE A 45 6.11 -3.24 -1.06
C PHE A 45 7.45 -3.79 -1.52
N ASP A 46 8.49 -3.49 -0.74
CA ASP A 46 9.79 -4.09 -0.91
C ASP A 46 9.76 -5.52 -0.34
N LYS A 47 9.85 -6.50 -1.24
CA LYS A 47 9.83 -7.93 -0.91
C LYS A 47 11.06 -8.40 -0.16
N ASP A 48 12.19 -7.72 -0.34
CA ASP A 48 13.47 -8.11 0.26
C ASP A 48 13.52 -7.67 1.72
N SER A 49 13.05 -6.46 2.02
CA SER A 49 12.97 -5.95 3.40
C SER A 49 11.65 -6.27 4.10
N GLY A 50 10.61 -6.63 3.34
CA GLY A 50 9.26 -6.86 3.86
C GLY A 50 8.60 -5.58 4.39
N LYS A 51 8.93 -4.43 3.78
CA LYS A 51 8.49 -3.09 4.17
C LYS A 51 7.65 -2.43 3.09
N VAL A 52 6.69 -1.63 3.54
CA VAL A 52 5.89 -0.79 2.66
C VAL A 52 6.46 0.63 2.67
N HIS A 53 6.62 1.20 1.49
CA HIS A 53 7.06 2.56 1.26
C HIS A 53 5.95 3.38 0.61
N ILE A 54 5.85 4.65 0.99
CA ILE A 54 5.00 5.61 0.28
C ILE A 54 5.73 6.02 -1.00
N MET A 55 5.09 5.82 -2.15
CA MET A 55 5.67 6.13 -3.45
C MET A 55 5.96 7.62 -3.61
N SER A 56 6.98 7.94 -4.41
CA SER A 56 7.22 9.33 -4.84
C SER A 56 5.97 9.90 -5.52
N GLY A 57 5.57 11.11 -5.13
CA GLY A 57 4.31 11.72 -5.57
C GLY A 57 3.13 11.48 -4.61
N TRP A 58 3.35 10.79 -3.48
CA TRP A 58 2.35 10.60 -2.45
C TRP A 58 2.84 11.11 -1.08
N TYR A 59 1.90 11.40 -0.19
CA TYR A 59 2.19 11.82 1.18
C TYR A 59 1.07 11.35 2.12
N ALA A 60 1.39 11.24 3.41
CA ALA A 60 0.40 11.10 4.46
C ALA A 60 -0.07 12.48 4.91
N ASP A 61 -1.37 12.75 4.85
CA ASP A 61 -1.94 14.00 5.34
C ASP A 61 -1.99 14.07 6.89
N GLU A 62 -2.57 15.13 7.43
CA GLU A 62 -2.69 15.34 8.88
C GLU A 62 -3.50 14.25 9.62
N ASN A 63 -4.38 13.55 8.89
CA ASN A 63 -5.15 12.43 9.41
C ASN A 63 -4.41 11.10 9.26
N GLY A 64 -3.26 11.12 8.58
CA GLY A 64 -2.48 9.96 8.21
C GLY A 64 -3.01 9.25 6.97
N ASP A 65 -3.94 9.85 6.22
CA ASP A 65 -4.43 9.26 4.97
C ASP A 65 -3.39 9.47 3.87
N ILE A 66 -3.13 8.42 3.10
CA ILE A 66 -2.17 8.44 2.00
C ILE A 66 -2.86 9.03 0.76
N ARG A 67 -2.36 10.17 0.29
CA ARG A 67 -2.93 10.97 -0.79
C ARG A 67 -1.88 11.32 -1.84
N PRO A 68 -2.26 11.50 -3.11
CA PRO A 68 -1.36 12.05 -4.11
C PRO A 68 -1.01 13.49 -3.74
N LYS A 69 0.24 13.88 -3.94
CA LYS A 69 0.68 15.29 -3.87
C LYS A 69 -0.05 16.06 -4.96
N GLN A 70 -0.54 17.25 -4.61
CA GLN A 70 -1.11 18.20 -5.56
C GLN A 70 -0.02 18.88 -6.40
#